data_AF-A0A8X6XI05-F1
#
_entry.id   AF-A0A8X6XI05-F1
#
_cell.length_a   1.000
_cell.length_b   1.000
_cell.length_c   1.000
_cell.angle_alpha   90.00
_cell.angle_beta   90.00
_cell.angle_gamma   90.00
#
_symmetry.space_group_name_H-M   'P 1'
#
loop_
_entity.id
_entity.type
_entity.pdbx_description
1 polymer ?
#
loop_
_entity_poly.entity_id
_entity_poly.type
_entity_poly.pdbx_seq_one_letter_code
_entity_poly.pdbx_strand_id
1 'polypeptide(L)'
;MDGALEQAMMDALVMDSVDFVKLMLENGVSMHKFLSIPRLEDLYNSRTGPNNTLQYLVRDVRKNIPRLYRYTLYDIGLIIEKLMGGAYRSSYCRRKFRHLYNNVMRKIIAVSATPTLSQTINTNAINSPCETACLRDLRFNYPFNELLLWAVLTNRQKMALFMWQNGEEAIVKGIRELSPGPFGLLLSVRRTYQPAVADVRATELE
;
A
#
# COMPACT_ATOMS: atom_id res chain seq x y z
N MET A 1 17.87 2.58 15.22
CA MET A 1 18.01 3.49 14.06
C MET A 1 17.02 3.19 12.93
N ASP A 2 16.27 2.09 13.01
CA ASP A 2 15.32 1.66 11.95
C ASP A 2 14.13 2.61 11.70
N GLY A 3 13.76 3.47 12.66
CA GLY A 3 12.61 4.35 12.50
C GLY A 3 12.83 5.57 11.60
N ALA A 4 14.07 6.06 11.46
CA ALA A 4 14.34 7.29 10.71
C ALA A 4 14.13 7.11 9.20
N LEU A 5 14.55 5.97 8.66
CA LEU A 5 14.38 5.65 7.24
C LEU A 5 12.92 5.38 6.89
N GLU A 6 12.21 4.66 7.76
CA GLU A 6 10.77 4.43 7.58
C GLU A 6 9.98 5.73 7.67
N GLN A 7 10.33 6.63 8.58
CA GLN A 7 9.71 7.95 8.66
C GLN A 7 9.97 8.75 7.38
N ALA A 8 11.20 8.75 6.88
CA ALA A 8 11.53 9.41 5.62
C ALA A 8 10.71 8.84 4.44
N MET A 9 10.48 7.52 4.40
CA MET A 9 9.61 6.90 3.38
C MET A 9 8.15 7.33 3.53
N MET A 10 7.63 7.41 4.76
CA MET A 10 6.29 7.96 5.00
C MET A 10 6.18 9.41 4.50
N ASP A 11 7.17 10.24 4.80
CA ASP A 11 7.17 11.65 4.42
C ASP A 11 7.25 11.81 2.89
N ALA A 12 8.12 11.02 2.22
CA ALA A 12 8.23 11.01 0.77
C ALA A 12 6.90 10.64 0.08
N LEU A 13 6.20 9.63 0.60
CA LEU A 13 4.87 9.25 0.12
C LEU A 13 3.87 10.38 0.33
N VAL A 14 3.77 10.92 1.55
CA VAL A 14 2.82 11.99 1.88
C VAL A 14 3.02 13.23 1.00
N MET A 15 4.27 13.59 0.71
CA MET A 15 4.65 14.72 -0.16
C MET A 15 4.52 14.45 -1.66
N ASP A 16 4.02 13.27 -2.07
CA ASP A 16 3.90 12.88 -3.47
C ASP A 16 5.25 12.90 -4.23
N SER A 17 6.36 12.69 -3.51
CA SER A 17 7.70 12.76 -4.10
C SER A 17 8.19 11.39 -4.56
N VAL A 18 7.91 11.10 -5.82
CA VAL A 18 8.29 9.83 -6.47
C VAL A 18 9.81 9.63 -6.47
N ASP A 19 10.61 10.68 -6.64
CA ASP A 19 12.06 10.56 -6.74
C ASP A 19 12.70 10.18 -5.40
N PHE A 20 12.19 10.72 -4.28
CA PHE A 20 12.61 10.27 -2.95
C PHE A 20 12.16 8.83 -2.65
N VAL A 21 10.96 8.44 -3.08
CA VAL A 21 10.51 7.05 -2.94
C VAL A 21 11.42 6.11 -3.72
N LYS A 22 11.76 6.43 -4.98
CA LYS A 22 12.71 5.65 -5.80
C LYS A 22 14.05 5.51 -5.10
N LEU A 23 14.62 6.63 -4.65
CA LEU A 23 15.90 6.65 -3.94
C LEU A 23 15.85 5.75 -2.70
N MET A 24 14.77 5.78 -1.93
CA MET A 24 14.65 4.93 -0.74
C MET A 24 14.53 3.45 -1.08
N LEU A 25 13.84 3.09 -2.16
CA LEU A 25 13.79 1.71 -2.63
C LEU A 25 15.17 1.23 -3.10
N GLU A 26 15.91 2.07 -3.83
CA GLU A 26 17.30 1.79 -4.26
C GLU A 26 18.25 1.62 -3.05
N ASN A 27 18.01 2.37 -1.97
CA ASN A 27 18.76 2.26 -0.71
C ASN A 27 18.28 1.08 0.17
N GLY A 28 17.42 0.19 -0.33
CA GLY A 28 17.07 -1.07 0.32
C GLY A 28 15.81 -1.03 1.20
N VAL A 29 15.01 0.03 1.15
CA VAL A 29 13.69 0.03 1.79
C VAL A 29 12.80 -0.99 1.11
N SER A 30 12.36 -2.00 1.85
CA SER A 30 11.42 -3.00 1.34
C SER A 30 9.97 -2.58 1.63
N MET A 31 9.17 -2.33 0.58
CA MET A 31 7.75 -1.99 0.73
C MET A 31 6.95 -3.05 1.50
N HIS A 32 7.30 -4.33 1.39
CA HIS A 32 6.64 -5.40 2.15
C HIS A 32 6.91 -5.32 3.65
N LYS A 33 8.10 -4.87 4.05
CA LYS A 33 8.44 -4.67 5.46
C LYS A 33 7.88 -3.35 5.98
N PHE A 34 7.90 -2.33 5.12
CA PHE A 34 7.50 -0.97 5.44
C PHE A 34 5.98 -0.81 5.57
N LEU A 35 5.19 -1.28 4.60
CA LEU A 35 3.76 -0.98 4.54
C LEU A 35 2.96 -1.89 5.47
N SER A 36 2.50 -1.31 6.57
CA SER A 36 1.62 -1.94 7.56
C SER A 36 0.23 -1.32 7.55
N ILE A 37 -0.75 -2.02 8.13
CA ILE A 37 -2.13 -1.53 8.26
C ILE A 37 -2.20 -0.09 8.83
N PRO A 38 -1.53 0.26 9.95
CA PRO A 38 -1.60 1.62 10.49
C PRO A 38 -1.00 2.67 9.57
N ARG A 39 0.14 2.37 8.92
CA ARG A 39 0.79 3.30 7.98
C ARG A 39 -0.09 3.58 6.78
N LEU A 40 -0.74 2.56 6.21
CA LEU A 40 -1.67 2.78 5.11
C LEU A 40 -2.86 3.63 5.54
N GLU A 41 -3.41 3.38 6.74
CA GLU A 41 -4.48 4.22 7.28
C GLU A 41 -4.03 5.66 7.51
N ASP A 42 -2.82 5.89 8.01
CA ASP A 42 -2.24 7.23 8.15
C ASP A 42 -2.10 7.92 6.78
N LEU A 43 -1.68 7.20 5.75
CA LEU A 43 -1.59 7.73 4.38
C LEU A 43 -2.96 8.19 3.85
N TYR A 44 -4.03 7.43 4.08
CA TYR A 44 -5.40 7.84 3.70
C TYR A 44 -5.92 9.04 4.50
N ASN A 45 -5.44 9.22 5.74
CA ASN A 45 -5.86 10.30 6.63
C ASN A 45 -4.91 11.50 6.60
N SER A 46 -3.86 11.46 5.77
CA SER A 46 -2.96 12.59 5.59
C SER A 46 -3.70 13.79 5.02
N ARG A 47 -3.47 14.96 5.62
CA ARG A 47 -4.03 16.25 5.19
C ARG A 47 -3.12 16.97 4.21
N THR A 48 -1.95 16.41 3.94
CA THR A 48 -0.96 16.96 3.03
C THR A 48 -1.11 16.29 1.67
N GLY A 49 -1.01 17.06 0.60
CA GLY A 49 -1.12 16.58 -0.77
C GLY A 49 -2.21 17.31 -1.56
N PRO A 50 -2.53 16.81 -2.77
CA PRO A 50 -3.53 17.43 -3.62
C PRO A 50 -4.94 17.31 -3.05
N ASN A 51 -5.81 18.25 -3.43
CA ASN A 51 -7.23 18.16 -3.15
C ASN A 51 -7.78 16.87 -3.75
N ASN A 52 -8.53 16.12 -2.93
CA ASN A 52 -9.13 14.85 -3.30
C ASN A 52 -10.59 14.77 -2.88
N THR A 53 -11.30 13.78 -3.42
CA THR A 53 -12.73 13.60 -3.24
C THR A 53 -13.08 12.64 -2.10
N LEU A 54 -12.08 12.12 -1.38
CA LEU A 54 -12.27 11.05 -0.40
C LEU A 54 -13.29 11.43 0.67
N GLN A 55 -13.26 12.67 1.16
CA GLN A 55 -14.22 13.15 2.15
C GLN A 55 -15.69 13.03 1.69
N TYR A 56 -15.96 13.31 0.41
CA TYR A 56 -17.30 13.20 -0.16
C TYR A 56 -17.70 11.73 -0.34
N LEU A 57 -16.76 10.90 -0.82
CA LEU A 57 -16.98 9.46 -1.01
C LEU A 57 -17.27 8.73 0.31
N VAL A 58 -16.64 9.13 1.42
CA VAL A 58 -16.93 8.54 2.73
C VAL A 58 -18.35 8.89 3.18
N ARG A 59 -18.82 10.13 2.98
CA ARG A 59 -20.20 10.56 3.34
C ARG A 59 -21.27 9.75 2.61
N ASP A 60 -20.97 9.32 1.40
CA ASP A 60 -21.86 8.48 0.61
C ASP A 60 -22.04 7.07 1.18
N VAL A 61 -21.01 6.52 1.84
CA VAL A 61 -21.06 5.17 2.45
C VAL A 61 -21.38 5.22 3.94
N ARG A 62 -21.24 6.39 4.58
CA ARG A 62 -21.48 6.64 6.00
C ARG A 62 -22.24 7.95 6.17
N LYS A 63 -23.52 7.87 6.56
CA LYS A 63 -24.40 9.04 6.66
C LYS A 63 -24.10 9.97 7.86
N ASN A 64 -23.58 9.42 8.96
CA ASN A 64 -23.42 10.16 10.22
C ASN A 64 -21.94 10.24 10.64
N ILE A 65 -21.20 11.17 10.04
CA ILE A 65 -19.75 11.30 10.26
C ILE A 65 -19.41 12.61 11.00
N PRO A 66 -18.65 12.56 12.11
CA PRO A 66 -18.10 13.75 12.76
C PRO A 66 -17.17 14.59 11.87
N ARG A 67 -17.00 15.88 12.17
CA ARG A 67 -16.15 16.81 11.38
C ARG A 67 -14.66 16.43 11.33
N LEU A 68 -14.18 15.66 12.31
CA LEU A 68 -12.78 15.21 12.44
C LEU A 68 -12.67 13.69 12.42
N TYR A 69 -13.55 13.04 11.66
CA TYR A 69 -13.53 11.59 11.55
C TYR A 69 -12.25 11.10 10.85
N ARG A 70 -11.65 10.07 11.44
CA ARG A 70 -10.51 9.35 10.87
C ARG A 70 -11.05 8.17 10.07
N TYR A 71 -10.74 8.12 8.79
CA TYR A 71 -11.17 7.07 7.88
C TYR A 71 -10.51 5.75 8.26
N THR A 72 -11.29 4.70 8.44
CA THR A 72 -10.75 3.34 8.63
C THR A 72 -10.56 2.66 7.29
N LEU A 73 -9.66 1.67 7.21
CA LEU A 73 -9.53 0.86 5.99
C LEU A 73 -10.84 0.14 5.61
N TYR A 74 -11.73 -0.12 6.57
CA TYR A 74 -13.06 -0.64 6.27
C TYR A 74 -13.92 0.37 5.49
N ASP A 75 -13.88 1.65 5.86
CA ASP A 75 -14.61 2.69 5.11
C ASP A 75 -14.03 2.86 3.71
N ILE A 76 -12.70 2.79 3.56
CA ILE A 76 -12.04 2.74 2.25
C ILE A 76 -12.53 1.53 1.44
N GLY A 77 -12.70 0.38 2.08
CA GLY A 77 -13.24 -0.83 1.44
C GLY A 77 -14.63 -0.61 0.87
N LEU A 78 -15.52 0.03 1.63
CA LEU A 78 -16.87 0.37 1.19
C LEU A 78 -16.86 1.34 0.00
N ILE A 79 -15.95 2.33 0.00
CA ILE A 79 -15.77 3.26 -1.11
C ILE A 79 -15.36 2.50 -2.38
N ILE A 80 -14.37 1.60 -2.27
CA ILE A 80 -13.90 0.81 -3.42
C ILE A 80 -15.03 -0.09 -3.95
N GLU A 81 -15.78 -0.77 -3.07
CA GLU A 81 -16.94 -1.58 -3.49
C GLU A 81 -18.01 -0.73 -4.18
N LYS A 82 -18.26 0.48 -3.69
CA LYS A 82 -19.19 1.42 -4.33
C LYS A 82 -18.71 1.83 -5.73
N LEU A 83 -17.43 2.18 -5.88
CA LEU A 83 -16.85 2.65 -7.14
C LEU A 83 -16.76 1.54 -8.19
N MET A 84 -16.44 0.31 -7.77
CA MET A 84 -16.34 -0.85 -8.65
C MET A 84 -17.69 -1.50 -8.97
N GLY A 85 -18.74 -1.16 -8.20
CA GLY A 85 -20.07 -1.75 -8.31
C GLY A 85 -20.23 -3.07 -7.55
N GLY A 86 -21.47 -3.56 -7.46
CA GLY A 86 -21.86 -4.66 -6.55
C GLY A 86 -21.28 -6.05 -6.83
N ALA A 87 -20.53 -6.23 -7.92
CA ALA A 87 -19.85 -7.50 -8.23
C ALA A 87 -18.45 -7.60 -7.60
N TYR A 88 -17.84 -6.47 -7.23
CA TYR A 88 -16.53 -6.45 -6.58
C TYR A 88 -16.67 -6.46 -5.06
N ARG A 89 -15.81 -7.25 -4.40
CA ARG A 89 -15.77 -7.32 -2.94
C ARG A 89 -14.36 -7.08 -2.43
N SER A 90 -14.17 -5.93 -1.79
CA SER A 90 -12.88 -5.48 -1.27
C SER A 90 -12.33 -6.43 -0.22
N SER A 91 -11.00 -6.58 -0.20
CA SER A 91 -10.27 -7.32 0.82
C SER A 91 -10.51 -6.73 2.22
N TYR A 92 -10.65 -5.41 2.33
CA TYR A 92 -10.87 -4.71 3.59
C TYR A 92 -12.23 -5.03 4.22
N CYS A 93 -13.23 -5.37 3.41
CA CYS A 93 -14.59 -5.72 3.86
C CYS A 93 -14.71 -7.20 4.25
N ARG A 94 -13.66 -8.02 4.03
CA ARG A 94 -13.67 -9.45 4.37
C ARG A 94 -13.60 -9.66 5.88
N ARG A 95 -14.30 -10.70 6.36
CA ARG A 95 -14.31 -11.07 7.79
C ARG A 95 -12.90 -11.27 8.33
N LYS A 96 -12.04 -12.01 7.60
CA LYS A 96 -10.63 -12.25 7.99
C LYS A 96 -9.88 -10.94 8.24
N PHE A 97 -9.95 -10.01 7.30
CA PHE A 97 -9.27 -8.72 7.41
C PHE A 97 -9.79 -7.88 8.59
N ARG A 98 -11.11 -7.84 8.82
CA ARG A 98 -11.67 -7.11 9.97
C ARG A 98 -11.18 -7.63 11.33
N HIS A 99 -11.03 -8.95 11.49
CA HIS A 99 -10.51 -9.52 12.74
C HIS A 99 -9.05 -9.12 12.95
N LEU A 100 -8.24 -9.22 11.89
CA LEU A 100 -6.87 -8.75 11.87
C LEU A 100 -6.80 -7.27 12.24
N TYR A 101 -7.44 -6.39 11.48
CA TYR A 101 -7.48 -4.96 11.72
C TYR A 101 -7.83 -4.59 13.18
N ASN A 102 -8.89 -5.18 13.73
CA ASN A 102 -9.30 -4.92 15.12
C ASN A 102 -8.24 -5.33 16.15
N ASN A 103 -7.56 -6.47 15.93
CA ASN A 103 -6.49 -6.91 16.82
C ASN A 103 -5.30 -5.95 16.78
N VAL A 104 -4.95 -5.45 15.59
CA VAL A 104 -3.86 -4.50 15.38
C VAL A 104 -4.15 -3.18 16.09
N MET A 105 -5.31 -2.60 15.85
CA MET A 105 -5.69 -1.32 16.44
C MET A 105 -5.83 -1.41 17.97
N ARG A 106 -6.35 -2.52 18.49
CA ARG A 106 -6.40 -2.76 19.95
C ARG A 106 -5.01 -2.78 20.57
N LYS A 107 -4.03 -3.45 19.94
CA LYS A 107 -2.64 -3.49 20.44
C LYS A 107 -2.01 -2.11 20.45
N ILE A 108 -2.20 -1.31 19.40
CA ILE A 108 -1.67 0.06 19.33
C ILE A 108 -2.26 0.93 20.43
N ILE A 109 -3.58 0.90 20.62
CA ILE A 109 -4.25 1.65 21.69
C ILE A 109 -3.75 1.22 23.06
N ALA A 110 -3.60 -0.09 23.31
CA ALA A 110 -3.10 -0.61 24.58
C ALA A 110 -1.68 -0.13 24.90
N VAL A 111 -0.78 -0.14 23.91
CA VAL A 111 0.59 0.40 24.06
C VAL A 111 0.58 1.91 24.31
N SER A 112 -0.35 2.63 23.69
CA SER A 112 -0.49 4.09 23.83
C SER A 112 -1.04 4.52 25.20
N ALA A 113 -1.81 3.64 25.85
CA ALA A 113 -2.55 3.94 27.09
C ALA A 113 -1.76 3.67 28.38
N THR A 114 -0.56 3.07 28.32
CA THR A 114 0.28 2.80 29.49
C THR A 114 1.44 3.80 29.59
N PRO A 115 1.38 4.81 30.48
CA PRO A 115 2.52 5.66 30.76
C PRO A 115 3.43 4.94 31.78
N THR A 116 4.59 4.50 31.32
CA THR A 116 5.80 4.26 32.13
C THR A 116 5.67 3.32 33.35
N LEU A 117 5.93 2.03 33.15
CA LEU A 117 6.73 1.23 34.08
C LEU A 117 7.73 0.42 33.25
N SER A 118 9.00 0.79 33.40
CA SER A 118 10.16 0.05 32.93
C SER A 118 10.10 -1.43 33.36
N GLN A 119 10.33 -2.31 32.38
CA GLN A 119 10.92 -3.64 32.55
C GLN A 119 10.32 -4.53 33.64
N THR A 120 9.27 -5.26 33.27
CA THR A 120 9.28 -6.72 33.46
C THR A 120 8.41 -7.34 32.37
N ILE A 121 8.93 -7.35 31.13
CA ILE A 121 8.48 -8.38 30.18
C ILE A 121 9.03 -9.68 30.74
N ASN A 122 8.21 -10.39 31.52
CA ASN A 122 8.45 -11.79 31.79
C ASN A 122 8.49 -12.50 30.44
N THR A 123 9.69 -12.88 30.04
CA THR A 123 10.04 -13.58 28.80
C THR A 123 9.48 -14.99 28.69
N ASN A 124 8.55 -15.38 29.57
CA ASN A 124 8.03 -16.74 29.67
C ASN A 124 6.63 -16.92 29.05
N ALA A 125 6.10 -15.92 28.33
CA ALA A 125 4.92 -16.05 27.48
C ALA A 125 5.24 -15.99 25.97
N ILE A 126 6.52 -16.14 25.59
CA ILE A 126 7.01 -15.91 24.22
C ILE A 126 6.97 -17.16 23.32
N ASN A 127 6.51 -18.31 23.82
CA ASN A 127 6.49 -19.56 23.05
C ASN A 127 5.09 -19.96 22.54
N SER A 128 4.29 -18.99 22.09
CA SER A 128 3.14 -19.28 21.23
C SER A 128 3.54 -19.12 19.76
N PRO A 129 3.45 -20.18 18.93
CA PRO A 129 3.62 -20.07 17.48
C PRO A 129 2.65 -19.06 16.82
N CYS A 130 1.62 -18.61 17.55
CA CYS A 130 0.55 -17.75 17.05
C CYS A 130 0.93 -16.27 16.94
N GLU A 131 1.92 -15.76 17.69
CA GLU A 131 2.21 -14.31 17.73
C GLU A 131 3.21 -13.83 16.68
N THR A 132 4.17 -14.66 16.28
CA THR A 132 5.04 -14.39 15.13
C THR A 132 4.28 -14.42 13.80
N ALA A 133 3.14 -15.11 13.73
CA ALA A 133 2.19 -15.02 12.62
C ALA A 133 1.48 -13.66 12.60
N CYS A 134 1.08 -13.12 13.75
CA CYS A 134 0.38 -11.83 13.85
C CYS A 134 1.21 -10.63 13.35
N LEU A 135 2.54 -10.61 13.58
CA LEU A 135 3.39 -9.53 13.05
C LEU A 135 3.58 -9.59 11.53
N ARG A 136 3.49 -10.78 10.94
CA ARG A 136 3.47 -10.95 9.47
C ARG A 136 2.11 -10.61 8.89
N ASP A 137 1.03 -10.92 9.61
CA ASP A 137 -0.35 -10.58 9.21
C ASP A 137 -0.60 -9.06 9.18
N LEU A 138 0.23 -8.24 9.84
CA LEU A 138 0.14 -6.77 9.74
C LEU A 138 0.46 -6.20 8.35
N ARG A 139 1.09 -6.99 7.50
CA ARG A 139 1.71 -6.56 6.24
C ARG A 139 0.86 -6.96 5.06
N PHE A 140 0.94 -6.17 4.01
CA PHE A 140 0.22 -6.44 2.78
C PHE A 140 1.01 -7.39 1.86
N ASN A 141 0.30 -8.36 1.27
CA ASN A 141 0.87 -9.27 0.27
C ASN A 141 1.29 -8.52 -1.00
N TYR A 142 0.63 -7.41 -1.31
CA TYR A 142 0.89 -6.59 -2.50
C TYR A 142 0.95 -5.11 -2.13
N PRO A 143 2.02 -4.64 -1.47
CA PRO A 143 2.08 -3.29 -0.91
C PRO A 143 1.97 -2.20 -1.99
N PHE A 144 2.53 -2.44 -3.18
CA PHE A 144 2.39 -1.50 -4.30
C PHE A 144 0.94 -1.37 -4.79
N ASN A 145 0.14 -2.44 -4.74
CA ASN A 145 -1.28 -2.37 -5.13
C ASN A 145 -2.09 -1.55 -4.12
N GLU A 146 -1.77 -1.69 -2.84
CA GLU A 146 -2.39 -0.92 -1.76
C GLU A 146 -2.03 0.57 -1.86
N LEU A 147 -0.77 0.87 -2.18
CA LEU A 147 -0.29 2.24 -2.43
C LEU A 147 -0.85 2.81 -3.74
N LEU A 148 -1.06 1.99 -4.77
CA LEU A 148 -1.74 2.40 -6.00
C LEU A 148 -3.18 2.84 -5.71
N LEU A 149 -3.95 2.02 -4.98
CA LEU A 149 -5.32 2.36 -4.58
C LEU A 149 -5.35 3.66 -3.78
N TRP A 150 -4.42 3.81 -2.85
CA TRP A 150 -4.26 5.05 -2.09
C TRP A 150 -3.98 6.23 -3.02
N ALA A 151 -2.99 6.13 -3.92
CA ALA A 151 -2.61 7.21 -4.81
C ALA A 151 -3.75 7.63 -5.74
N VAL A 152 -4.53 6.67 -6.26
CA VAL A 152 -5.71 6.95 -7.10
C VAL A 152 -6.82 7.64 -6.32
N LEU A 153 -7.20 7.10 -5.15
CA LEU A 153 -8.27 7.68 -4.32
C LEU A 153 -7.92 9.06 -3.74
N THR A 154 -6.64 9.37 -3.64
CA THR A 154 -6.13 10.64 -3.13
C THR A 154 -5.61 11.58 -4.22
N ASN A 155 -5.88 11.28 -5.49
CA ASN A 155 -5.56 12.14 -6.64
C ASN A 155 -4.05 12.42 -6.85
N ARG A 156 -3.20 11.44 -6.58
CA ARG A 156 -1.74 11.49 -6.74
C ARG A 156 -1.31 10.76 -8.01
N GLN A 157 -1.45 11.41 -9.16
CA GLN A 157 -1.31 10.76 -10.48
C GLN A 157 0.11 10.24 -10.75
N LYS A 158 1.14 11.04 -10.47
CA LYS A 158 2.55 10.65 -10.69
C LYS A 158 2.93 9.44 -9.84
N MET A 159 2.54 9.45 -8.57
CA MET A 159 2.74 8.32 -7.67
C MET A 159 1.93 7.10 -8.07
N ALA A 160 0.68 7.26 -8.52
CA ALA A 160 -0.13 6.16 -9.02
C ALA A 160 0.54 5.45 -10.20
N LEU A 161 1.06 6.22 -11.17
CA LEU A 161 1.79 5.64 -12.30
C LEU A 161 3.04 4.88 -11.85
N PHE A 162 3.80 5.44 -10.91
CA PHE A 162 4.97 4.77 -10.35
C PHE A 162 4.61 3.45 -9.63
N MET A 163 3.57 3.47 -8.79
CA MET A 163 3.10 2.28 -8.07
C MET A 163 2.56 1.20 -9.01
N TRP A 164 1.89 1.60 -10.09
CA TRP A 164 1.43 0.68 -11.14
C TRP A 164 2.59 -0.07 -11.77
N GLN A 165 3.62 0.66 -12.22
CA GLN A 165 4.80 0.07 -12.87
C GLN A 165 5.53 -0.92 -11.96
N ASN A 166 5.69 -0.59 -10.67
CA ASN A 166 6.33 -1.48 -9.69
C ASN A 166 5.44 -2.65 -9.25
N GLY A 167 4.11 -2.49 -9.31
CA GLY A 167 3.14 -3.53 -8.96
C GLY A 167 3.06 -4.65 -9.99
N GLU A 168 3.18 -4.34 -11.29
CA GLU A 168 3.20 -5.34 -12.37
C GLU A 168 4.37 -6.33 -12.20
N GLU A 169 5.54 -5.86 -11.79
CA GLU A 169 6.71 -6.72 -11.59
C GLU A 169 6.50 -7.73 -10.46
N ALA A 170 5.79 -7.34 -9.39
CA ALA A 170 5.46 -8.23 -8.28
C ALA A 170 4.46 -9.32 -8.70
N ILE A 171 3.50 -9.00 -9.56
CA ILE A 171 2.52 -9.95 -10.11
C ILE A 171 3.20 -10.93 -11.06
N VAL A 172 4.05 -10.44 -11.98
CA VAL A 172 4.82 -11.29 -12.90
C VAL A 172 5.77 -12.21 -12.15
N LYS A 173 6.42 -11.74 -11.08
CA LYS A 173 7.27 -12.56 -10.22
C LYS A 173 6.48 -13.65 -9.49
N GLY A 174 5.31 -13.33 -8.95
CA GLY A 174 4.42 -14.31 -8.30
C GLY A 174 3.88 -15.37 -9.26
N ILE A 175 3.55 -15.00 -10.50
CA ILE A 175 3.14 -15.97 -11.55
C ILE A 175 4.29 -16.91 -11.92
N ARG A 176 5.53 -16.39 -11.98
CA ARG A 176 6.72 -17.22 -12.26
C ARG A 176 6.99 -18.26 -11.16
N GLU A 177 6.73 -17.92 -9.90
CA GLU A 177 6.90 -18.85 -8.77
C GLU A 177 5.83 -19.95 -8.73
N LEU A 178 4.64 -19.71 -9.31
CA LEU A 178 3.53 -20.68 -9.36
C LEU A 178 3.54 -21.60 -10.60
N SER A 179 4.50 -21.43 -11.52
CA SER A 179 4.56 -22.23 -12.75
C SER A 179 6.00 -22.60 -13.13
N PRO A 180 6.56 -23.71 -12.60
CA PRO A 180 7.80 -24.30 -13.10
C PRO A 180 7.55 -25.10 -14.40
N GLY A 181 6.76 -24.53 -15.32
CA GLY A 181 6.31 -25.16 -16.56
C GLY A 181 6.53 -24.27 -17.78
N PRO A 182 6.50 -24.84 -19.00
CA PRO A 182 7.03 -24.25 -20.24
C PRO A 182 6.35 -22.94 -20.70
N PHE A 183 5.26 -22.53 -20.04
CA PHE A 183 4.57 -21.27 -20.32
C PHE A 183 5.32 -20.01 -19.82
N GLY A 184 6.35 -20.16 -18.99
CA GLY A 184 7.21 -19.04 -18.54
C GLY A 184 7.90 -18.28 -19.68
N LEU A 185 8.09 -18.92 -20.85
CA LEU A 185 8.71 -18.31 -22.02
C LEU A 185 7.78 -17.33 -22.76
N LEU A 186 6.46 -17.52 -22.72
CA LEU A 186 5.52 -16.65 -23.46
C LEU A 186 5.38 -15.25 -22.86
N LEU A 187 5.58 -15.09 -21.55
CA LEU A 187 5.63 -13.76 -20.92
C LEU A 187 6.95 -13.04 -21.18
N SER A 188 8.02 -13.76 -21.54
CA SER A 188 9.29 -13.16 -21.97
C SER A 188 9.18 -12.56 -23.38
N VAL A 189 8.34 -13.14 -24.24
CA VAL A 189 8.16 -12.70 -25.64
C VAL A 189 7.42 -11.36 -25.76
N ARG A 190 6.65 -10.93 -24.75
CA ARG A 190 6.02 -9.59 -24.79
C ARG A 190 7.00 -8.45 -24.52
N ARG A 191 8.24 -8.73 -24.10
CA ARG A 191 9.30 -7.72 -23.89
C ARG A 191 10.05 -7.34 -25.18
N THR A 192 9.83 -8.05 -26.29
CA THR A 192 10.45 -7.73 -27.61
C THR A 192 9.55 -6.93 -28.55
N TYR A 193 8.37 -6.48 -28.12
CA TYR A 193 7.57 -5.52 -28.89
C TYR A 193 7.84 -4.08 -28.45
N GLN A 194 9.02 -3.60 -28.83
CA GLN A 194 9.31 -2.19 -28.95
C GLN A 194 9.25 -1.89 -30.46
N PRO A 195 8.26 -1.14 -30.97
CA PRO A 195 8.36 -0.69 -32.34
C PRO A 195 9.50 0.33 -32.39
N ALA A 196 10.61 -0.10 -32.97
CA ALA A 196 11.59 0.80 -33.55
C ALA A 196 10.86 1.62 -34.63
N VAL A 197 10.46 2.84 -34.30
CA VAL A 197 10.26 3.86 -35.33
C VAL A 197 11.55 4.65 -35.37
N ALA A 198 12.33 4.28 -36.39
CA ALA A 198 13.58 4.88 -36.75
C ALA A 198 13.39 6.37 -37.04
N ASP A 199 14.36 7.12 -36.52
CA ASP A 199 14.85 8.37 -37.06
C ASP A 199 14.97 8.31 -38.59
N VAL A 200 14.17 9.12 -39.29
CA VAL A 200 14.33 9.39 -40.73
C VAL A 200 14.54 10.88 -40.90
N ARG A 201 15.82 11.26 -40.81
CA ARG A 201 16.54 12.22 -41.66
C ARG A 201 16.00 13.65 -41.74
N ALA A 202 16.75 14.55 -41.09
CA ALA A 202 17.10 15.81 -41.70
C ALA A 202 17.99 15.59 -42.95
N THR A 203 17.58 16.08 -44.13
CA THR A 203 18.43 16.76 -45.15
C THR A 203 17.62 17.11 -46.41
N GLU A 204 18.06 18.17 -47.10
CA GLU A 204 17.52 18.84 -48.32
C GLU A 204 16.52 19.96 -47.96
N LEU A 205 16.86 21.25 -47.86
CA LEU A 205 17.62 22.16 -48.75
C LEU A 205 17.17 22.08 -50.21
N GLU A 206 16.14 22.86 -50.55
CA GLU A 206 16.17 23.95 -51.55
C GLU A 206 15.07 24.97 -51.23
#